data_AF-A0AAW9SWD1-F1
#
_entry.id   AF-A0AAW9SWD1-F1
#
_cell.length_a   1.000
_cell.length_b   1.000
_cell.length_c   1.000
_cell.angle_alpha   90.00
_cell.angle_beta   90.00
_cell.angle_gamma   90.00
#
_symmetry.space_group_name_H-M   'P 1'
#
loop_
_entity.id
_entity.type
_entity.pdbx_description
1 polymer ?
#
loop_
_entity_poly.entity_id
_entity_poly.type
_entity_poly.pdbx_seq_one_letter_code
_entity_poly.pdbx_strand_id
1 'polypeptide(L)'
;MSFFEQIAAALDREGIESRVNDDTLFVPITSDLEVQFVTIDEDIPAAEVYVAAADVDDEDDEFEAVLVSAVFSVEDAVAAVAHHVATDQVVGLLRTLLDGDDDRIADLEFEQDPEEATLVTSEVGTSSLVQVLVTAHNNEPSAHVRFISQDANLDDIVDQAIAEFWDSDTETVLTDDDRRKMFADLYSDIQTLRNEVLTLGTFKDFDKLMDVLALVVDRAEEWEDQLAPVDDGYAEYIYSDHVASLDEDDDDEDDDDLYDDGDYDDEDDEEGDDSE
;
A
#
# COMPACT_ATOMS: atom_id res chain seq x y z
N MET A 1 28.07 33.68 -1.42
CA MET A 1 26.67 33.41 -1.73
C MET A 1 25.97 33.23 -0.40
N SER A 2 24.81 33.84 -0.22
CA SER A 2 24.01 33.60 0.98
C SER A 2 23.53 32.15 1.04
N PHE A 3 22.98 31.71 2.16
CA PHE A 3 22.42 30.37 2.29
C PHE A 3 21.25 30.18 1.31
N PHE A 4 20.33 31.16 1.20
CA PHE A 4 19.22 31.11 0.25
C PHE A 4 19.64 31.18 -1.21
N GLU A 5 20.68 31.94 -1.57
CA GLU A 5 21.21 31.92 -2.94
C GLU A 5 21.73 30.52 -3.32
N GLN A 6 22.32 29.80 -2.36
CA GLN A 6 22.79 28.43 -2.58
C GLN A 6 21.63 27.44 -2.71
N ILE A 7 20.58 27.59 -1.89
CA ILE A 7 19.35 26.79 -2.01
C ILE A 7 18.66 27.06 -3.34
N ALA A 8 18.45 28.33 -3.71
CA ALA A 8 17.83 28.70 -4.99
C ALA A 8 18.61 28.14 -6.19
N ALA A 9 19.94 28.23 -6.17
CA ALA A 9 20.79 27.67 -7.22
C ALA A 9 20.79 26.12 -7.25
N ALA A 10 20.47 25.47 -6.13
CA ALA A 10 20.32 24.02 -6.08
C ALA A 10 18.93 23.59 -6.57
N LEU A 11 17.88 24.30 -6.19
CA LEU A 11 16.50 24.09 -6.66
C LEU A 11 16.39 24.31 -8.17
N ASP A 12 17.00 25.36 -8.71
CA ASP A 12 17.02 25.64 -10.16
C ASP A 12 17.64 24.48 -10.97
N ARG A 13 18.62 23.78 -10.40
CA ARG A 13 19.24 22.60 -11.04
C ARG A 13 18.29 21.40 -11.11
N GLU A 14 17.39 21.27 -10.14
CA GLU A 14 16.31 20.29 -10.12
C GLU A 14 15.09 20.75 -10.94
N GLY A 15 15.15 21.94 -11.56
CA GLY A 15 14.05 22.52 -12.31
C GLY A 15 12.93 23.10 -11.44
N ILE A 16 13.20 23.35 -10.16
CA ILE A 16 12.25 23.92 -9.20
C ILE A 16 12.45 25.44 -9.14
N GLU A 17 11.39 26.18 -9.44
CA GLU A 17 11.40 27.64 -9.37
C GLU A 17 11.43 28.12 -7.91
N SER A 18 12.11 29.24 -7.65
CA SER A 18 12.12 29.85 -6.31
C SER A 18 12.24 31.37 -6.38
N ARG A 19 11.70 32.05 -5.37
CA ARG A 19 11.72 33.51 -5.23
C ARG A 19 12.28 33.89 -3.86
N VAL A 20 13.30 34.74 -3.83
CA VAL A 20 13.85 35.27 -2.57
C VAL A 20 13.26 36.66 -2.34
N ASN A 21 12.70 36.89 -1.16
CA ASN A 21 12.25 38.21 -0.72
C ASN A 21 12.72 38.45 0.71
N ASP A 22 13.49 39.52 0.92
CA ASP A 22 14.12 39.86 2.21
C ASP A 22 14.80 38.64 2.88
N ASP A 23 14.26 38.19 4.02
CA ASP A 23 14.79 37.10 4.86
C ASP A 23 14.04 35.77 4.65
N THR A 24 13.28 35.64 3.55
CA THR A 24 12.49 34.45 3.23
C THR A 24 12.69 33.99 1.79
N LEU A 25 12.90 32.69 1.61
CA LEU A 25 12.89 32.03 0.29
C LEU A 25 11.56 31.30 0.14
N PHE A 26 10.83 31.60 -0.93
CA PHE A 26 9.57 30.95 -1.26
C PHE A 26 9.76 30.04 -2.47
N VAL A 27 9.11 28.89 -2.43
CA VAL A 27 9.19 27.85 -3.44
C VAL A 27 7.77 27.43 -3.79
N PRO A 28 7.22 27.88 -4.92
CA PRO A 28 5.89 27.46 -5.35
C PRO A 28 5.88 25.97 -5.69
N ILE A 29 4.92 25.24 -5.13
CA ILE A 29 4.68 23.82 -5.41
C ILE A 29 3.52 23.70 -6.41
N THR A 30 2.42 24.38 -6.11
CA THR A 30 1.24 24.52 -6.98
C THR A 30 0.73 25.96 -6.98
N SER A 31 -0.38 26.22 -7.68
CA SER A 31 -1.06 27.53 -7.62
C SER A 31 -1.54 27.88 -6.21
N ASP A 32 -1.77 26.86 -5.38
CA ASP A 32 -2.46 27.01 -4.09
C ASP A 32 -1.52 26.71 -2.91
N LEU A 33 -0.31 26.18 -3.16
CA LEU A 33 0.63 25.71 -2.14
C LEU A 33 2.06 26.19 -2.40
N GLU A 34 2.73 26.69 -1.36
CA GLU A 34 4.14 27.04 -1.40
C GLU A 34 4.90 26.59 -0.14
N VAL A 35 6.20 26.33 -0.33
CA VAL A 35 7.15 26.09 0.76
C VAL A 35 7.93 27.37 1.04
N GLN A 36 8.03 27.76 2.30
CA GLN A 36 8.74 28.96 2.73
C GLN A 36 9.92 28.57 3.64
N PHE A 37 11.08 29.15 3.39
CA PHE A 37 12.26 29.01 4.25
C PHE A 37 12.51 30.33 4.98
N VAL A 38 12.52 30.27 6.31
CA VAL A 38 12.81 31.42 7.17
C VAL A 38 14.14 31.18 7.87
N THR A 39 15.05 32.15 7.81
CA THR A 39 16.38 32.02 8.42
C THR A 39 16.25 31.91 9.94
N ILE A 40 16.87 30.88 10.53
CA ILE A 40 16.94 30.71 11.98
C ILE A 40 18.07 31.57 12.56
N ASP A 41 19.22 31.54 11.89
CA ASP A 41 20.47 32.14 12.37
C ASP A 41 21.28 32.66 11.17
N GLU A 42 21.84 33.87 11.28
CA GLU A 42 22.60 34.52 10.20
C GLU A 42 24.04 33.98 10.07
N ASP A 43 24.58 33.38 11.13
CA ASP A 43 25.95 32.89 11.22
C ASP A 43 26.05 31.39 10.84
N ILE A 44 24.93 30.66 10.86
CA ILE A 44 24.84 29.22 10.58
C ILE A 44 23.87 28.98 9.41
N PRO A 45 24.18 28.10 8.44
CA PRO A 45 23.23 27.73 7.39
C PRO A 45 22.07 26.93 7.97
N ALA A 46 21.05 27.62 8.49
CA ALA A 46 19.91 27.01 9.16
C ALA A 46 18.62 27.76 8.80
N ALA A 47 17.59 27.03 8.40
CA ALA A 47 16.29 27.58 8.08
C ALA A 47 15.15 26.69 8.58
N GLU A 48 14.08 27.32 9.04
CA GLU A 48 12.79 26.68 9.29
C GLU A 48 12.03 26.57 7.97
N VAL A 49 11.39 25.43 7.75
CA VAL A 49 10.63 25.11 6.55
C VAL A 49 9.15 25.11 6.90
N TYR A 50 8.40 26.00 6.28
CA TYR A 50 6.97 26.14 6.43
C TYR A 50 6.26 25.73 5.15
N VAL A 51 5.05 25.19 5.28
CA VAL A 51 4.12 25.00 4.18
C VAL A 51 2.95 25.94 4.38
N ALA A 52 2.63 26.72 3.34
CA ALA A 52 1.58 27.72 3.37
C ALA A 52 0.77 27.70 2.07
N ALA A 53 -0.44 28.23 2.12
CA ALA A 53 -1.21 28.49 0.91
C ALA A 53 -0.60 29.68 0.14
N ALA A 54 -0.56 29.59 -1.19
CA ALA A 54 0.21 30.52 -2.04
C ALA A 54 -0.48 31.89 -2.30
N ASP A 55 -1.79 32.02 -2.01
CA ASP A 55 -2.61 33.20 -2.32
C ASP A 55 -3.25 33.83 -1.07
N VAL A 56 -2.57 33.73 0.08
CA VAL A 56 -3.05 34.35 1.32
C VAL A 56 -2.41 35.73 1.42
N ASP A 57 -3.23 36.79 1.31
CA ASP A 57 -2.79 38.15 1.58
C ASP A 57 -2.31 38.25 3.05
N ASP A 58 -1.27 39.06 3.31
CA ASP A 58 -0.72 39.31 4.66
C ASP A 58 -1.76 39.85 5.69
N GLU A 59 -2.98 40.12 5.24
CA GLU A 59 -4.11 40.64 6.01
C GLU A 59 -5.13 39.55 6.42
N ASP A 60 -5.00 38.31 5.93
CA ASP A 60 -5.86 37.19 6.31
C ASP A 60 -5.28 36.42 7.51
N ASP A 61 -5.80 36.74 8.71
CA ASP A 61 -5.46 36.10 9.99
C ASP A 61 -5.85 34.59 10.07
N GLU A 62 -6.41 34.00 9.01
CA GLU A 62 -7.07 32.68 9.04
C GLU A 62 -6.27 31.53 8.39
N PHE A 63 -5.13 31.81 7.72
CA PHE A 63 -4.23 30.76 7.17
C PHE A 63 -2.81 30.88 7.72
N GLU A 64 -2.54 30.09 8.75
CA GLU A 64 -1.28 30.05 9.49
C GLU A 64 -0.28 29.11 8.79
N ALA A 65 0.85 29.65 8.32
CA ALA A 65 1.94 28.84 7.77
C ALA A 65 2.36 27.77 8.78
N VAL A 66 2.39 26.50 8.36
CA VAL A 66 2.66 25.37 9.26
C VAL A 66 4.13 25.00 9.19
N LEU A 67 4.82 25.03 10.33
CA LEU A 67 6.19 24.53 10.43
C LEU A 67 6.20 23.01 10.22
N VAL A 68 6.88 22.56 9.16
CA VAL A 68 6.97 21.13 8.81
C VAL A 68 8.34 20.54 9.07
N SER A 69 9.42 21.34 9.03
CA SER A 69 10.79 20.87 9.20
C SER A 69 11.76 22.01 9.53
N ALA A 70 13.00 21.66 9.89
CA ALA A 70 14.13 22.58 9.94
C ALA A 70 15.32 21.95 9.22
N VAL A 71 16.00 22.74 8.40
CA VAL A 71 17.10 22.30 7.54
C VAL A 71 18.39 23.01 7.91
N PHE A 72 19.49 22.26 7.88
CA PHE A 72 20.83 22.75 8.29
C PHE A 72 21.86 22.67 7.16
N SER A 73 21.41 22.31 5.95
CA SER A 73 22.22 22.21 4.75
C SER A 73 21.39 22.53 3.51
N VAL A 74 22.08 22.80 2.39
CA VAL A 74 21.42 23.05 1.10
C VAL A 74 20.76 21.77 0.59
N GLU A 75 21.42 20.63 0.81
CA GLU A 75 20.94 19.31 0.43
C GLU A 75 19.65 18.96 1.17
N ASP A 76 19.59 19.22 2.48
CA ASP A 76 18.38 18.99 3.29
C ASP A 76 17.24 19.93 2.86
N ALA A 77 17.54 21.18 2.51
CA ALA A 77 16.56 22.12 1.98
C ALA A 77 15.92 21.61 0.68
N VAL A 78 16.75 21.17 -0.27
CA VAL A 78 16.24 20.61 -1.54
C VAL A 78 15.44 19.34 -1.29
N ALA A 79 15.90 18.46 -0.41
CA ALA A 79 15.20 17.22 -0.07
C ALA A 79 13.82 17.49 0.56
N ALA A 80 13.73 18.51 1.43
CA ALA A 80 12.46 18.92 2.03
C ALA A 80 11.47 19.43 0.97
N VAL A 81 11.90 20.31 0.06
CA VAL A 81 11.04 20.76 -1.06
C VAL A 81 10.61 19.57 -1.91
N ALA A 82 11.57 18.75 -2.35
CA ALA A 82 11.29 17.62 -3.24
C ALA A 82 10.29 16.64 -2.62
N HIS A 83 10.30 16.47 -1.29
CA HIS A 83 9.32 15.64 -0.60
C HIS A 83 7.89 16.18 -0.74
N HIS A 84 7.71 17.49 -0.55
CA HIS A 84 6.41 18.13 -0.70
C HIS A 84 5.94 18.17 -2.15
N VAL A 85 6.84 18.45 -3.10
CA VAL A 85 6.55 18.33 -4.54
C VAL A 85 6.09 16.93 -4.89
N ALA A 86 6.79 15.89 -4.43
CA ALA A 86 6.44 14.51 -4.73
C ALA A 86 5.07 14.14 -4.12
N THR A 87 4.81 14.56 -2.88
CA THR A 87 3.53 14.32 -2.20
C THR A 87 2.38 14.99 -2.94
N ASP A 88 2.56 16.24 -3.34
CA ASP A 88 1.56 16.98 -4.12
C ASP A 88 1.29 16.32 -5.47
N GLN A 89 2.33 15.87 -6.19
CA GLN A 89 2.16 15.13 -7.44
C GLN A 89 1.40 13.80 -7.25
N VAL A 90 1.62 13.09 -6.15
CA VAL A 90 0.84 11.88 -5.80
C VAL A 90 -0.63 12.23 -5.59
N VAL A 91 -0.91 13.26 -4.77
CA VAL A 91 -2.27 13.71 -4.48
C VAL A 91 -2.97 14.20 -5.75
N GLY A 92 -2.27 14.96 -6.59
CA GLY A 92 -2.76 15.44 -7.88
C GLY A 92 -3.11 14.30 -8.80
N LEU A 93 -2.25 13.29 -8.93
CA LEU A 93 -2.54 12.10 -9.74
C LEU A 93 -3.74 11.32 -9.21
N LEU A 94 -3.81 11.06 -7.91
CA LEU A 94 -4.95 10.36 -7.29
C LEU A 94 -6.26 11.12 -7.56
N ARG A 95 -6.23 12.45 -7.44
CA ARG A 95 -7.39 13.28 -7.77
C ARG A 95 -7.79 13.17 -9.24
N THR A 96 -6.83 13.23 -10.16
CA THR A 96 -7.12 13.04 -11.60
C THR A 96 -7.75 11.69 -11.89
N LEU A 97 -7.28 10.62 -11.23
CA LEU A 97 -7.86 9.28 -11.38
C LEU A 97 -9.29 9.21 -10.80
N LEU A 98 -9.51 9.76 -9.61
CA LEU A 98 -10.82 9.73 -8.94
C LEU A 98 -11.87 10.63 -9.59
N ASP A 99 -11.46 11.83 -10.05
CA ASP A 99 -12.36 12.79 -10.69
C ASP A 99 -12.64 12.43 -12.17
N GLY A 100 -11.81 11.56 -12.78
CA GLY A 100 -11.96 11.18 -14.18
C GLY A 100 -11.67 12.33 -15.15
N ASP A 101 -10.79 13.26 -14.77
CA ASP A 101 -10.54 14.51 -15.49
C ASP A 101 -9.84 14.33 -16.85
N ASP A 102 -9.29 13.14 -17.13
CA ASP A 102 -8.61 12.84 -18.39
C ASP A 102 -9.54 12.05 -19.33
N ASP A 103 -9.80 12.60 -20.53
CA ASP A 103 -10.67 12.03 -21.56
C ASP A 103 -10.33 10.57 -21.91
N ARG A 104 -9.07 10.13 -21.74
CA ARG A 104 -8.61 8.77 -22.05
C ARG A 104 -9.11 7.72 -21.06
N ILE A 105 -9.44 8.14 -19.84
CA ILE A 105 -9.91 7.27 -18.76
C ILE A 105 -11.32 7.64 -18.30
N ALA A 106 -12.05 8.45 -19.07
CA ALA A 106 -13.40 8.91 -18.71
C ALA A 106 -14.42 7.76 -18.55
N ASP A 107 -14.14 6.59 -19.13
CA ASP A 107 -14.94 5.37 -18.98
C ASP A 107 -14.55 4.54 -17.73
N LEU A 108 -13.48 4.91 -17.01
CA LEU A 108 -13.04 4.27 -15.77
C LEU A 108 -13.61 5.02 -14.56
N GLU A 109 -14.32 4.30 -13.70
CA GLU A 109 -14.78 4.80 -12.40
C GLU A 109 -13.83 4.27 -11.33
N PHE A 110 -12.90 5.11 -10.86
CA PHE A 110 -11.96 4.74 -9.81
C PHE A 110 -12.56 4.96 -8.42
N GLU A 111 -12.40 3.98 -7.55
CA GLU A 111 -12.71 4.05 -6.13
C GLU A 111 -11.43 3.94 -5.32
N GLN A 112 -11.36 4.70 -4.21
CA GLN A 112 -10.24 4.65 -3.29
C GLN A 112 -10.39 3.48 -2.33
N ASP A 113 -9.31 2.75 -2.11
CA ASP A 113 -9.27 1.66 -1.14
C ASP A 113 -9.46 2.19 0.29
N PRO A 114 -10.31 1.54 1.11
CA PRO A 114 -10.59 1.99 2.48
C PRO A 114 -9.43 1.78 3.46
N GLU A 115 -8.50 0.87 3.15
CA GLU A 115 -7.34 0.54 3.98
C GLU A 115 -6.08 1.28 3.52
N GLU A 116 -5.94 1.50 2.21
CA GLU A 116 -4.77 2.15 1.60
C GLU A 116 -5.17 3.37 0.75
N ALA A 117 -5.07 4.57 1.32
CA ALA A 117 -5.47 5.82 0.64
C ALA A 117 -4.70 6.11 -0.68
N THR A 118 -3.56 5.47 -0.89
CA THR A 118 -2.76 5.63 -2.11
C THR A 118 -3.12 4.64 -3.22
N LEU A 119 -4.09 3.77 -2.96
CA LEU A 119 -4.55 2.72 -3.85
C LEU A 119 -5.93 3.08 -4.39
N VAL A 120 -6.07 3.01 -5.71
CA VAL A 120 -7.36 3.17 -6.39
C VAL A 120 -7.62 1.97 -7.29
N THR A 121 -8.88 1.57 -7.39
CA THR A 121 -9.34 0.43 -8.18
C THR A 121 -10.49 0.83 -9.08
N SER A 122 -10.57 0.28 -10.28
CA SER A 122 -11.70 0.46 -11.18
C SER A 122 -12.06 -0.87 -11.84
N GLU A 123 -13.36 -1.15 -11.98
CA GLU A 123 -13.85 -2.32 -12.69
C GLU A 123 -13.60 -2.17 -14.19
N VAL A 124 -13.09 -3.24 -14.82
CA VAL A 124 -12.83 -3.29 -16.26
C VAL A 124 -13.24 -4.65 -16.81
N GLY A 125 -13.78 -4.69 -18.02
CA GLY A 125 -14.24 -5.94 -18.62
C GLY A 125 -15.50 -6.49 -17.94
N THR A 126 -15.57 -7.82 -17.79
CA THR A 126 -16.74 -8.53 -17.24
C THR A 126 -16.52 -8.97 -15.80
N SER A 127 -15.30 -9.36 -15.44
CA SER A 127 -14.94 -9.88 -14.12
C SER A 127 -13.51 -9.49 -13.73
N SER A 128 -13.05 -8.32 -14.15
CA SER A 128 -11.71 -7.83 -13.82
C SER A 128 -11.73 -6.45 -13.22
N LEU A 129 -10.60 -6.11 -12.61
CA LEU A 129 -10.33 -4.78 -12.11
C LEU A 129 -8.92 -4.35 -12.45
N VAL A 130 -8.76 -3.05 -12.67
CA VAL A 130 -7.47 -2.39 -12.75
C VAL A 130 -7.20 -1.71 -11.42
N GLN A 131 -5.98 -1.86 -10.93
CA GLN A 131 -5.55 -1.28 -9.68
C GLN A 131 -4.31 -0.42 -9.91
N VAL A 132 -4.33 0.78 -9.34
CA VAL A 132 -3.25 1.76 -9.43
C VAL A 132 -2.82 2.14 -8.01
N LEU A 133 -1.59 1.77 -7.64
CA LEU A 133 -0.97 2.14 -6.38
C LEU A 133 0.03 3.28 -6.62
N VAL A 134 -0.21 4.45 -6.04
CA VAL A 134 0.63 5.63 -6.24
C VAL A 134 1.54 5.84 -5.03
N THR A 135 2.85 5.74 -5.22
CA THR A 135 3.83 5.89 -4.12
C THR A 135 4.89 6.92 -4.48
N ALA A 136 5.43 7.60 -3.48
CA ALA A 136 6.60 8.47 -3.63
C ALA A 136 7.78 7.87 -2.86
N HIS A 137 8.71 7.24 -3.58
CA HIS A 137 9.93 6.70 -2.99
C HIS A 137 11.12 7.60 -3.35
N ASN A 138 11.91 8.00 -2.37
CA ASN A 138 13.02 8.97 -2.55
C ASN A 138 12.59 10.27 -3.25
N ASN A 139 11.41 10.80 -2.89
CA ASN A 139 10.83 12.01 -3.50
C ASN A 139 10.60 11.89 -5.02
N GLU A 140 10.48 10.66 -5.53
CA GLU A 140 10.13 10.39 -6.92
C GLU A 140 8.77 9.68 -6.94
N PRO A 141 7.70 10.34 -7.42
CA PRO A 141 6.38 9.74 -7.44
C PRO A 141 6.28 8.73 -8.59
N SER A 142 5.59 7.63 -8.31
CA SER A 142 5.49 6.49 -9.20
C SER A 142 4.18 5.73 -8.99
N ALA A 143 3.53 5.37 -10.09
CA ALA A 143 2.30 4.60 -10.09
C ALA A 143 2.58 3.15 -10.50
N HIS A 144 2.16 2.19 -9.68
CA HIS A 144 2.24 0.77 -9.96
C HIS A 144 0.88 0.28 -10.43
N VAL A 145 0.81 -0.29 -11.62
CA VAL A 145 -0.46 -0.73 -12.21
C VAL A 145 -0.51 -2.25 -12.29
N ARG A 146 -1.63 -2.80 -11.82
CA ARG A 146 -1.96 -4.22 -11.89
C ARG A 146 -3.33 -4.39 -12.54
N PHE A 147 -3.46 -5.42 -13.35
CA PHE A 147 -4.73 -5.92 -13.84
C PHE A 147 -5.01 -7.23 -13.10
N ILE A 148 -6.19 -7.36 -12.52
CA ILE A 148 -6.59 -8.51 -11.72
C ILE A 148 -7.82 -9.11 -12.39
N SER A 149 -7.65 -10.32 -12.94
CA SER A 149 -8.75 -11.11 -13.49
C SER A 149 -9.34 -11.96 -12.38
N GLN A 150 -10.64 -11.82 -12.14
CA GLN A 150 -11.36 -12.67 -11.20
C GLN A 150 -12.05 -13.80 -11.96
N ASP A 151 -12.13 -14.97 -11.33
CA ASP A 151 -12.88 -16.11 -11.88
C ASP A 151 -14.38 -15.78 -11.85
N ALA A 152 -15.02 -15.78 -13.01
CA ALA A 152 -16.46 -15.50 -13.12
C ALA A 152 -17.34 -16.52 -12.37
N ASN A 153 -16.79 -17.68 -11.99
CA ASN A 153 -17.48 -18.71 -11.20
C ASN A 153 -17.13 -18.63 -9.71
N LEU A 154 -16.42 -17.60 -9.25
CA LEU A 154 -16.03 -17.44 -7.84
C LEU A 154 -17.26 -17.51 -6.92
N ASP A 155 -18.33 -16.80 -7.27
CA ASP A 155 -19.58 -16.79 -6.50
C ASP A 155 -20.22 -18.17 -6.43
N ASP A 156 -20.34 -18.87 -7.57
CA ASP A 156 -20.90 -20.22 -7.63
C ASP A 156 -20.07 -21.23 -6.83
N ILE A 157 -18.74 -21.07 -6.86
CA ILE A 157 -17.77 -21.89 -6.11
C ILE A 157 -17.92 -21.65 -4.61
N VAL A 158 -18.00 -20.39 -4.20
CA VAL A 158 -18.18 -20.01 -2.80
C VAL A 158 -19.52 -20.57 -2.33
N ASP A 159 -20.61 -20.33 -3.05
CA ASP A 159 -21.94 -20.85 -2.70
C ASP A 159 -21.98 -22.39 -2.60
N GLN A 160 -21.28 -23.10 -3.47
CA GLN A 160 -21.17 -24.56 -3.41
C GLN A 160 -20.36 -25.03 -2.19
N ALA A 161 -19.19 -24.43 -1.91
CA ALA A 161 -18.37 -24.78 -0.74
C ALA A 161 -19.12 -24.51 0.57
N ILE A 162 -19.88 -23.43 0.60
CA ILE A 162 -20.80 -23.08 1.67
C ILE A 162 -21.84 -24.19 1.83
N ALA A 163 -22.59 -24.52 0.78
CA ALA A 163 -23.65 -25.52 0.83
C ALA A 163 -23.15 -26.89 1.31
N GLU A 164 -21.97 -27.33 0.88
CA GLU A 164 -21.34 -28.58 1.31
C GLU A 164 -20.96 -28.58 2.80
N PHE A 165 -20.42 -27.47 3.32
CA PHE A 165 -20.14 -27.33 4.74
C PHE A 165 -21.41 -27.45 5.61
N TRP A 166 -22.54 -26.89 5.13
CA TRP A 166 -23.82 -26.95 5.86
C TRP A 166 -24.55 -28.28 5.71
N ASP A 167 -24.33 -29.01 4.61
CA ASP A 167 -24.86 -30.36 4.39
C ASP A 167 -24.00 -31.46 5.03
N SER A 168 -22.73 -31.16 5.38
CA SER A 168 -21.94 -32.01 6.27
C SER A 168 -22.56 -31.98 7.67
N ASP A 169 -22.73 -33.15 8.29
CA ASP A 169 -23.36 -33.36 9.62
C ASP A 169 -22.49 -32.78 10.76
N THR A 170 -21.99 -31.55 10.61
CA THR A 170 -21.15 -30.87 11.58
C THR A 170 -22.02 -30.46 12.76
N GLU A 171 -21.77 -31.09 13.91
CA GLU A 171 -22.55 -30.94 15.15
C GLU A 171 -22.39 -29.54 15.81
N THR A 172 -21.56 -28.68 15.23
CA THR A 172 -21.28 -27.31 15.70
C THR A 172 -22.28 -26.29 15.17
N VAL A 173 -23.17 -25.86 16.07
CA VAL A 173 -24.05 -24.71 15.83
C VAL A 173 -23.23 -23.42 15.95
N LEU A 174 -22.57 -23.00 14.86
CA LEU A 174 -21.93 -21.69 14.79
C LEU A 174 -22.98 -20.58 14.97
N THR A 175 -22.61 -19.49 15.65
CA THR A 175 -23.47 -18.31 15.74
C THR A 175 -23.57 -17.60 14.39
N ASP A 176 -24.63 -16.83 14.15
CA ASP A 176 -24.79 -16.08 12.88
C ASP A 176 -23.63 -15.10 12.60
N ASP A 177 -22.89 -14.68 13.63
CA ASP A 177 -21.72 -13.80 13.50
C ASP A 177 -20.47 -14.57 13.08
N ASP A 178 -20.21 -15.72 13.71
CA ASP A 178 -19.10 -16.61 13.36
C ASP A 178 -19.25 -17.14 11.92
N ARG A 179 -20.48 -17.37 11.49
CA ARG A 179 -20.81 -17.76 10.11
C ARG A 179 -20.40 -16.70 9.10
N ARG A 180 -20.74 -15.44 9.36
CA ARG A 180 -20.40 -14.32 8.47
C ARG A 180 -18.90 -14.14 8.37
N LYS A 181 -18.19 -14.31 9.49
CA LYS A 181 -16.73 -14.20 9.53
C LYS A 181 -16.07 -15.32 8.72
N MET A 182 -16.51 -16.57 8.90
CA MET A 182 -16.03 -17.71 8.13
C MET A 182 -16.29 -17.55 6.62
N PHE A 183 -17.46 -17.03 6.22
CA PHE A 183 -17.72 -16.74 4.81
C PHE A 183 -16.79 -15.67 4.25
N ALA A 184 -16.53 -14.60 5.00
CA ALA A 184 -15.62 -13.55 4.57
C ALA A 184 -14.18 -14.07 4.42
N ASP A 185 -13.72 -14.90 5.36
CA ASP A 185 -12.39 -15.51 5.32
C ASP A 185 -12.26 -16.47 4.11
N LEU A 186 -13.24 -17.37 3.90
CA LEU A 186 -13.24 -18.30 2.76
C LEU A 186 -13.29 -17.56 1.42
N TYR A 187 -14.12 -16.52 1.32
CA TYR A 187 -14.21 -15.70 0.11
C TYR A 187 -12.86 -15.03 -0.19
N SER A 188 -12.22 -14.42 0.83
CA SER A 188 -10.89 -13.81 0.71
C SER A 188 -9.81 -14.81 0.27
N ASP A 189 -9.82 -16.02 0.83
CA ASP A 189 -8.84 -17.05 0.52
C ASP A 189 -9.00 -17.57 -0.91
N ILE A 190 -10.22 -17.92 -1.32
CA ILE A 190 -10.51 -18.38 -2.69
C ILE A 190 -10.23 -17.26 -3.70
N GLN A 191 -10.61 -16.03 -3.38
CA GLN A 191 -10.30 -14.86 -4.21
C GLN A 191 -8.79 -14.69 -4.39
N THR A 192 -7.99 -14.82 -3.32
CA THR A 192 -6.52 -14.72 -3.42
C THR A 192 -5.91 -15.86 -4.24
N LEU A 193 -6.45 -17.07 -4.13
CA LEU A 193 -5.97 -18.26 -4.84
C LEU A 193 -6.34 -18.28 -6.33
N ARG A 194 -7.46 -17.66 -6.70
CA ARG A 194 -8.04 -17.71 -8.06
C ARG A 194 -7.83 -16.44 -8.86
N ASN A 195 -7.49 -15.33 -8.20
CA ASN A 195 -7.20 -14.08 -8.88
C ASN A 195 -5.89 -14.19 -9.63
N GLU A 196 -5.95 -13.96 -10.94
CA GLU A 196 -4.78 -13.92 -11.80
C GLU A 196 -4.34 -12.48 -11.96
N VAL A 197 -3.09 -12.20 -11.55
CA VAL A 197 -2.57 -10.83 -11.46
C VAL A 197 -1.56 -10.58 -12.58
N LEU A 198 -1.94 -9.75 -13.54
CA LEU A 198 -1.05 -9.24 -14.57
C LEU A 198 -0.44 -7.91 -14.12
N THR A 199 0.87 -7.92 -13.84
CA THR A 199 1.61 -6.70 -13.50
C THR A 199 1.97 -5.92 -14.78
N LEU A 200 1.41 -4.71 -14.93
CA LEU A 200 1.65 -3.84 -16.09
C LEU A 200 2.90 -2.96 -15.93
N GLY A 201 3.36 -2.79 -14.69
CA GLY A 201 4.63 -2.15 -14.34
C GLY A 201 4.50 -0.88 -13.52
N THR A 202 5.60 -0.14 -13.43
CA THR A 202 5.72 1.12 -12.67
C THR A 202 5.93 2.29 -13.62
N PHE A 203 5.17 3.36 -13.43
CA PHE A 203 5.17 4.55 -14.28
C PHE A 203 5.53 5.79 -13.48
N LYS A 204 6.53 6.53 -13.97
CA LYS A 204 6.93 7.87 -13.50
C LYS A 204 6.42 8.99 -14.42
N ASP A 205 6.07 8.61 -15.63
CA ASP A 205 5.46 9.46 -16.64
C ASP A 205 3.95 9.21 -16.60
N PHE A 206 3.21 10.16 -16.03
CA PHE A 206 1.77 10.00 -15.83
C PHE A 206 0.98 10.12 -17.12
N ASP A 207 1.49 10.80 -18.16
CA ASP A 207 0.86 10.78 -19.47
C ASP A 207 0.88 9.37 -20.05
N LYS A 208 2.00 8.66 -19.90
CA LYS A 208 2.12 7.27 -20.31
C LYS A 208 1.26 6.34 -19.44
N LEU A 209 1.10 6.63 -18.15
CA LEU A 209 0.18 5.88 -17.28
C LEU A 209 -1.23 5.92 -17.85
N MET A 210 -1.74 7.11 -18.21
CA MET A 210 -3.08 7.25 -18.78
C MET A 210 -3.22 6.52 -20.12
N ASP A 211 -2.20 6.55 -20.99
CA ASP A 211 -2.19 5.77 -22.23
C ASP A 211 -2.27 4.26 -21.96
N VAL A 212 -1.62 3.78 -20.90
CA VAL A 212 -1.67 2.38 -20.49
C VAL A 212 -3.04 2.03 -19.92
N LEU A 213 -3.62 2.87 -19.07
CA LEU A 213 -4.97 2.66 -18.53
C LEU A 213 -6.02 2.59 -19.64
N ALA A 214 -5.96 3.48 -20.63
CA ALA A 214 -6.81 3.40 -21.81
C ALA A 214 -6.63 2.08 -22.59
N LEU A 215 -5.38 1.62 -22.73
CA LEU A 215 -5.10 0.33 -23.35
C LEU A 215 -5.66 -0.84 -22.52
N VAL A 216 -5.67 -0.74 -21.19
CA VAL A 216 -6.29 -1.77 -20.32
C VAL A 216 -7.77 -1.89 -20.65
N VAL A 217 -8.49 -0.77 -20.76
CA VAL A 217 -9.92 -0.76 -21.13
C VAL A 217 -10.13 -1.48 -22.47
N ASP A 218 -9.33 -1.15 -23.47
CA ASP A 218 -9.42 -1.77 -24.81
C ASP A 218 -9.09 -3.27 -24.82
N ARG A 219 -8.34 -3.76 -23.83
CA ARG A 219 -7.82 -5.14 -23.78
C ARG A 219 -8.38 -5.99 -22.65
N ALA A 220 -9.23 -5.44 -21.80
CA ALA A 220 -9.74 -6.11 -20.61
C ALA A 220 -10.36 -7.48 -20.95
N GLU A 221 -11.31 -7.52 -21.89
CA GLU A 221 -11.97 -8.78 -22.32
C GLU A 221 -10.96 -9.79 -22.91
N GLU A 222 -9.95 -9.32 -23.66
CA GLU A 222 -8.93 -10.19 -24.24
C GLU A 222 -8.01 -10.79 -23.16
N TRP A 223 -7.68 -10.00 -22.14
CA TRP A 223 -6.83 -10.42 -21.03
C TRP A 223 -7.58 -11.30 -20.04
N GLU A 224 -8.87 -11.08 -19.81
CA GLU A 224 -9.76 -11.98 -19.05
C GLU A 224 -9.69 -13.40 -19.61
N ASP A 225 -9.89 -13.55 -20.92
CA ASP A 225 -9.84 -14.85 -21.58
C ASP A 225 -8.45 -15.52 -21.50
N GLN A 226 -7.38 -14.73 -21.44
CA GLN A 226 -6.00 -15.23 -21.41
C GLN A 226 -5.49 -15.51 -19.99
N LEU A 227 -6.02 -14.81 -19.00
CA LEU A 227 -5.72 -14.94 -17.59
C LEU A 227 -6.74 -15.82 -16.87
N ALA A 228 -7.71 -16.39 -17.58
CA ALA A 228 -8.58 -17.40 -17.02
C ALA A 228 -7.73 -18.52 -16.37
N PRO A 229 -8.01 -18.91 -15.11
CA PRO A 229 -7.28 -19.97 -14.43
C PRO A 229 -7.22 -21.22 -15.32
N VAL A 230 -6.03 -21.81 -15.44
CA VAL A 230 -5.87 -23.05 -16.20
C VAL A 230 -6.67 -24.14 -15.48
N ASP A 231 -7.65 -24.74 -16.17
CA ASP A 231 -8.34 -25.95 -15.69
C ASP A 231 -7.36 -27.14 -15.71
N ASP A 232 -6.48 -27.19 -14.71
CA ASP A 232 -5.47 -28.24 -14.51
C ASP A 232 -5.87 -29.25 -13.43
N GLY A 233 -7.09 -29.14 -12.89
CA GLY A 233 -7.60 -29.98 -11.80
C GLY A 233 -7.04 -29.65 -10.41
N TYR A 234 -6.17 -28.65 -10.24
CA TYR A 234 -5.71 -28.21 -8.91
C TYR A 234 -6.81 -27.55 -8.09
N ALA A 235 -7.77 -26.94 -8.78
CA ALA A 235 -9.06 -26.53 -8.24
C ALA A 235 -9.63 -27.56 -7.27
N GLU A 236 -9.80 -28.80 -7.75
CA GLU A 236 -10.37 -29.94 -7.02
C GLU A 236 -9.53 -30.37 -5.82
N TYR A 237 -8.21 -30.17 -5.88
CA TYR A 237 -7.28 -30.47 -4.78
C TYR A 237 -7.36 -29.49 -3.60
N ILE A 238 -7.58 -28.19 -3.86
CA ILE A 238 -7.75 -27.20 -2.77
C ILE A 238 -9.07 -27.43 -2.02
N TYR A 239 -10.15 -27.79 -2.72
CA TYR A 239 -11.40 -28.20 -2.06
C TYR A 239 -11.19 -29.39 -1.13
N SER A 240 -10.39 -30.38 -1.56
CA SER A 240 -10.06 -31.55 -0.75
C SER A 240 -9.18 -31.21 0.47
N ASP A 241 -8.24 -30.27 0.34
CA ASP A 241 -7.26 -29.94 1.38
C ASP A 241 -7.87 -29.05 2.47
N HIS A 242 -8.72 -28.08 2.10
CA HIS A 242 -9.38 -27.19 3.06
C HIS A 242 -10.49 -27.87 3.85
N VAL A 243 -11.25 -28.77 3.20
CA VAL A 243 -12.21 -29.63 3.90
C VAL A 243 -11.49 -30.62 4.82
N ALA A 244 -10.31 -31.11 4.45
CA ALA A 244 -9.51 -32.01 5.30
C ALA A 244 -8.81 -31.28 6.46
N SER A 245 -8.31 -30.06 6.26
CA SER A 245 -7.59 -29.30 7.30
C SER A 245 -8.50 -28.75 8.40
N LEU A 246 -9.81 -28.66 8.16
CA LEU A 246 -10.81 -28.30 9.18
C LEU A 246 -11.31 -29.53 9.97
N ASP A 247 -10.93 -30.74 9.55
CA ASP A 247 -11.19 -32.02 10.22
C ASP A 247 -10.00 -32.45 11.13
N GLU A 248 -8.90 -31.67 11.13
CA GLU A 248 -7.65 -31.99 11.86
C GLU A 248 -7.48 -31.27 13.21
N ASP A 249 -8.51 -30.63 13.76
CA ASP A 249 -8.50 -30.07 15.12
C ASP A 249 -9.57 -30.74 16.01
N ASP A 250 -9.40 -32.04 16.31
CA ASP A 250 -9.94 -32.62 17.56
C ASP A 250 -9.36 -34.01 17.95
N ASP A 251 -8.05 -34.24 17.76
CA ASP A 251 -7.35 -35.40 18.36
C ASP A 251 -6.18 -34.94 19.25
N ASP A 252 -6.46 -34.09 20.24
CA ASP A 252 -5.66 -34.02 21.48
C ASP A 252 -6.14 -35.13 22.44
N GLU A 253 -5.93 -36.40 22.07
CA GLU A 253 -5.91 -37.50 23.04
C GLU A 253 -4.53 -37.51 23.72
N ASP A 254 -4.45 -36.85 24.89
CA ASP A 254 -3.44 -37.11 25.92
C ASP A 254 -3.34 -38.62 26.22
N ASP A 255 -2.36 -39.34 25.67
CA ASP A 255 -1.92 -40.62 26.24
C ASP A 255 -0.48 -41.03 25.86
N ASP A 256 0.51 -40.22 26.27
CA ASP A 256 1.95 -40.55 26.17
C ASP A 256 2.62 -40.64 27.56
N ASP A 257 2.13 -41.51 28.46
CA ASP A 257 2.88 -41.86 29.68
C ASP A 257 3.03 -43.38 29.83
N LEU A 258 3.89 -43.98 28.99
CA LEU A 258 4.33 -45.38 29.12
C LEU A 258 5.84 -45.46 29.41
N TYR A 259 6.16 -45.32 30.70
CA TYR A 259 7.30 -45.83 31.48
C TYR A 259 8.71 -45.83 30.87
N ASP A 260 9.65 -45.14 31.53
CA ASP A 260 10.99 -45.72 31.74
C ASP A 260 11.56 -45.38 33.12
N ASP A 261 12.02 -46.45 33.78
CA ASP A 261 12.66 -46.53 35.08
C ASP A 261 14.17 -46.37 34.87
N GLY A 262 14.73 -45.30 35.43
CA GLY A 262 16.16 -45.21 35.71
C GLY A 262 16.98 -44.39 34.71
N ASP A 263 17.35 -43.19 35.13
CA ASP A 263 18.75 -42.83 35.05
C ASP A 263 19.21 -42.14 36.34
N TYR A 264 20.44 -42.44 36.69
CA TYR A 264 21.10 -42.19 37.94
C TYR A 264 21.68 -40.77 37.93
N ASP A 265 21.21 -39.90 38.83
CA ASP A 265 22.00 -38.73 39.22
C ASP A 265 23.07 -39.17 40.22
N ASP A 266 24.20 -39.53 39.64
CA ASP A 266 25.52 -39.57 40.27
C ASP A 266 26.02 -38.12 40.35
N GLU A 267 25.71 -37.43 41.46
CA GLU A 267 26.34 -36.14 41.80
C GLU A 267 27.04 -36.27 43.16
N ASP A 268 28.37 -36.39 43.03
CA ASP A 268 29.40 -35.68 43.77
C ASP A 268 29.71 -36.04 45.23
N ASP A 269 30.94 -36.59 45.30
CA ASP A 269 32.05 -36.13 46.12
C ASP A 269 32.10 -36.51 47.61
N GLU A 270 33.04 -37.43 47.84
CA GLU A 270 33.70 -37.75 49.10
C GLU A 270 34.21 -36.49 49.82
N GLU A 271 33.52 -36.08 50.86
CA GLU A 271 34.09 -35.29 51.96
C GLU A 271 35.14 -36.13 52.68
N GLY A 272 36.38 -36.03 52.21
CA GLY A 272 37.58 -36.55 52.87
C GLY A 272 37.88 -35.74 54.12
N ASP A 273 37.42 -36.23 55.27
CA ASP A 273 37.92 -35.83 56.59
C ASP A 273 39.00 -36.80 57.07
N ASP A 274 40.13 -36.19 57.40
CA ASP A 274 41.09 -36.58 58.42
C ASP A 274 42.23 -37.61 58.14
N SER A 275 43.43 -37.10 58.46
CA SER A 275 44.51 -37.75 59.22
C SER A 275 45.62 -38.59 58.53
N GLU A 276 46.85 -38.16 58.86
CA GLU A 276 48.20 -38.80 58.80
C GLU A 276 49.11 -38.61 57.56
#